data_AF-U4R6P0-F1
#
_entry.id   AF-U4R6P0-F1
#
_cell.length_a   1.000
_cell.length_b   1.000
_cell.length_c   1.000
_cell.angle_alpha   90.00
_cell.angle_beta   90.00
_cell.angle_gamma   90.00
#
_symmetry.space_group_name_H-M   'P 1'
#
loop_
_entity.id
_entity.type
_entity.pdbx_description
1 polymer ?
#
loop_
_entity_poly.entity_id
_entity_poly.type
_entity_poly.pdbx_seq_one_letter_code
_entity_poly.pdbx_strand_id
1 'polypeptide(L)'
;MVFILNKDEMTFTEVLLPKVHGTWNLGYFTENENLDFFVMFSSLASILGGPGQGDYVAANSYLDSFQAYRNKNGKGAVTINWPAWKEVGMAVDYGLDVDNDSKALQTDQAIDIFHKAIHNQVNRIIVVNALDSKGENQEESINLANEINAKIINAESGYDYGDTNANDYQNTKILGRDDGIYSDTEISMAKAWAYVLGLKEVSIYSSFFELGGDSLIAIHLKLHIKKIFNKDITLQCLIQNPTITELAKIIDKDNMQIDEKYEEYEF
;
A
#
# COMPACT_ATOMS: atom_id res chain seq x y z
N MET A 1 -5.20 -11.88 11.55
CA MET A 1 -6.49 -12.13 10.87
C MET A 1 -7.67 -11.76 11.80
N VAL A 2 -7.84 -10.48 12.18
CA VAL A 2 -8.91 -9.99 13.09
C VAL A 2 -9.16 -8.47 12.90
N PHE A 3 -9.39 -7.98 11.69
CA PHE A 3 -9.72 -6.55 11.50
C PHE A 3 -11.23 -6.28 11.38
N ILE A 4 -12.02 -7.20 10.80
CA ILE A 4 -13.49 -7.09 10.81
C ILE A 4 -14.10 -7.41 12.19
N LEU A 5 -13.51 -8.35 12.94
CA LEU A 5 -14.08 -8.81 14.21
C LEU A 5 -13.94 -7.80 15.36
N ASN A 6 -13.04 -6.82 15.25
CA ASN A 6 -12.76 -5.84 16.31
C ASN A 6 -13.17 -4.40 15.93
N LYS A 7 -13.76 -4.18 14.75
CA LYS A 7 -14.21 -2.85 14.33
C LYS A 7 -15.64 -2.62 14.82
N ASP A 8 -15.83 -1.59 15.63
CA ASP A 8 -17.16 -1.26 16.13
C ASP A 8 -18.04 -0.65 15.02
N GLU A 9 -19.35 -0.73 15.23
CA GLU A 9 -20.36 -0.28 14.27
C GLU A 9 -20.26 1.22 13.98
N MET A 10 -19.82 2.04 14.94
CA MET A 10 -19.69 3.49 14.76
C MET A 10 -18.55 3.79 13.78
N THR A 11 -17.36 3.21 14.01
CA THR A 11 -16.21 3.36 13.10
C THR A 11 -16.53 2.85 11.69
N PHE A 12 -17.23 1.72 11.57
CA PHE A 12 -17.70 1.21 10.27
C PHE A 12 -18.61 2.23 9.58
N THR A 13 -19.62 2.73 10.30
CA THR A 13 -20.61 3.67 9.77
C THR A 13 -19.97 4.98 9.34
N GLU A 14 -19.01 5.51 10.11
CA GLU A 14 -18.27 6.74 9.79
C GLU A 14 -17.56 6.67 8.43
N VAL A 15 -17.03 5.51 8.06
CA VAL A 15 -16.38 5.31 6.75
C VAL A 15 -17.40 5.27 5.61
N LEU A 16 -18.57 4.66 5.83
CA LEU A 16 -19.61 4.53 4.81
C LEU A 16 -20.35 5.85 4.55
N LEU A 17 -20.69 6.57 5.62
CA LEU A 17 -21.55 7.75 5.58
C LEU A 17 -21.21 8.75 4.45
N PRO A 18 -19.96 9.25 4.32
CA PRO A 18 -19.65 10.26 3.32
C PRO A 18 -19.82 9.73 1.89
N LYS A 19 -19.50 8.46 1.63
CA LYS A 19 -19.57 7.88 0.28
C LYS A 19 -20.96 7.36 -0.07
N VAL A 20 -21.67 6.77 0.88
CA VAL A 20 -23.00 6.19 0.65
C VAL A 20 -24.06 7.29 0.73
N HIS A 21 -24.22 7.91 1.90
CA HIS A 21 -25.25 8.93 2.11
C HIS A 21 -24.92 10.23 1.38
N GLY A 22 -23.64 10.64 1.34
CA GLY A 22 -23.23 11.83 0.59
C GLY A 22 -23.58 11.71 -0.90
N THR A 23 -23.23 10.58 -1.51
CA THR A 23 -23.54 10.34 -2.93
C THR A 23 -25.04 10.20 -3.19
N TRP A 24 -25.77 9.49 -2.31
CA TRP A 24 -27.23 9.39 -2.43
C TRP A 24 -27.89 10.78 -2.37
N ASN A 25 -27.52 11.59 -1.39
CA ASN A 25 -28.06 12.93 -1.21
C ASN A 25 -27.75 13.82 -2.40
N LEU A 26 -26.48 13.85 -2.86
CA LEU A 26 -26.12 14.59 -4.07
C LEU A 26 -26.93 14.12 -5.27
N GLY A 27 -27.07 12.80 -5.44
CA GLY A 27 -27.82 12.21 -6.54
C GLY A 27 -29.31 12.58 -6.52
N TYR A 28 -29.93 12.53 -5.35
CA TYR A 28 -31.34 12.85 -5.11
C TYR A 28 -31.63 14.34 -5.31
N PHE A 29 -30.86 15.22 -4.66
CA PHE A 29 -31.11 16.66 -4.75
C PHE A 29 -30.74 17.25 -6.11
N THR A 30 -29.92 16.56 -6.91
CA THR A 30 -29.59 16.97 -8.29
C THR A 30 -30.37 16.19 -9.36
N GLU A 31 -31.40 15.42 -8.98
CA GLU A 31 -32.09 14.53 -9.91
C GLU A 31 -32.74 15.30 -11.08
N ASN A 32 -33.24 16.50 -10.82
CA ASN A 32 -33.92 17.34 -11.82
C ASN A 32 -33.00 18.40 -12.45
N GLU A 33 -31.72 18.40 -12.10
CA GLU A 33 -30.74 19.35 -12.62
C GLU A 33 -30.09 18.82 -13.90
N ASN A 34 -29.77 19.72 -14.82
CA ASN A 34 -28.98 19.39 -16.02
C ASN A 34 -27.49 19.60 -15.73
N LEU A 35 -26.87 18.66 -15.02
CA LEU A 35 -25.46 18.73 -14.65
C LEU A 35 -24.55 18.56 -15.87
N ASP A 36 -23.49 19.35 -15.93
CA ASP A 36 -22.40 19.15 -16.90
C ASP A 36 -21.67 17.82 -16.64
N PHE A 37 -21.52 17.43 -15.37
CA PHE A 37 -20.94 16.15 -14.97
C PHE A 37 -21.37 15.74 -13.55
N PHE A 38 -21.36 14.43 -13.29
CA PHE A 38 -21.45 13.85 -11.96
C PHE A 38 -20.31 12.84 -11.82
N VAL A 39 -19.24 13.19 -11.10
CA VAL A 39 -18.04 12.35 -10.98
C VAL A 39 -17.88 11.84 -9.55
N MET A 40 -17.67 10.54 -9.40
CA MET A 40 -17.42 9.88 -8.12
C MET A 40 -16.00 9.35 -8.05
N PHE A 41 -15.34 9.61 -6.92
CA PHE A 41 -13.96 9.22 -6.67
C PHE A 41 -13.97 7.93 -5.83
N SER A 42 -13.78 6.82 -6.53
CA SER A 42 -13.65 5.48 -5.98
C SER A 42 -12.17 5.08 -5.90
N SER A 43 -11.90 3.84 -5.49
CA SER A 43 -10.55 3.32 -5.31
C SER A 43 -10.38 1.99 -6.03
N LEU A 44 -9.15 1.62 -6.38
CA LEU A 44 -8.80 0.26 -6.78
C LEU A 44 -9.15 -0.79 -5.71
N ALA A 45 -9.21 -0.40 -4.43
CA ALA A 45 -9.60 -1.29 -3.34
C ALA A 45 -10.99 -1.90 -3.54
N SER A 46 -11.93 -1.25 -4.24
CA SER A 46 -13.24 -1.86 -4.53
C SER A 46 -13.17 -3.07 -5.47
N ILE A 47 -12.05 -3.24 -6.19
CA ILE A 47 -11.81 -4.31 -7.15
C ILE A 47 -10.87 -5.37 -6.55
N LEU A 48 -9.77 -4.93 -5.95
CA LEU A 48 -8.73 -5.81 -5.41
C LEU A 48 -9.01 -6.25 -3.96
N GLY A 49 -9.86 -5.51 -3.25
CA GLY A 49 -10.02 -5.66 -1.81
C GLY A 49 -8.79 -5.17 -1.04
N GLY A 50 -8.75 -5.52 0.24
CA GLY A 50 -7.64 -5.21 1.13
C GLY A 50 -7.92 -5.78 2.52
N PRO A 51 -6.98 -6.54 3.13
CA PRO A 51 -7.17 -7.07 4.47
C PRO A 51 -7.51 -5.95 5.47
N GLY A 52 -8.67 -6.04 6.11
CA GLY A 52 -9.13 -5.06 7.10
C GLY A 52 -9.80 -3.79 6.54
N GLN A 53 -9.94 -3.66 5.22
CA GLN A 53 -10.57 -2.51 4.57
C GLN A 53 -12.02 -2.76 4.14
N GLY A 54 -12.74 -3.70 4.78
CA GLY A 54 -14.06 -4.15 4.31
C GLY A 54 -15.10 -3.03 4.20
N ASP A 55 -15.07 -2.06 5.10
CA ASP A 55 -15.94 -0.88 5.09
C ASP A 55 -15.56 0.12 3.99
N TYR A 56 -14.26 0.39 3.83
CA TYR A 56 -13.75 1.22 2.74
C TYR A 56 -14.06 0.61 1.36
N VAL A 57 -13.88 -0.70 1.22
CA VAL A 57 -14.24 -1.47 0.02
C VAL A 57 -15.75 -1.36 -0.24
N ALA A 58 -16.59 -1.58 0.77
CA ALA A 58 -18.05 -1.46 0.64
C ALA A 58 -18.47 -0.05 0.21
N ALA A 59 -17.88 0.99 0.82
CA ALA A 59 -18.17 2.38 0.53
C ALA A 59 -17.80 2.76 -0.92
N ASN A 60 -16.67 2.28 -1.43
CA ASN A 60 -16.26 2.51 -2.82
C ASN A 60 -17.06 1.67 -3.83
N SER A 61 -17.39 0.41 -3.49
CA SER A 61 -18.27 -0.44 -4.30
C SER A 61 -19.69 0.14 -4.44
N TYR A 62 -20.16 0.88 -3.43
CA TYR A 62 -21.41 1.64 -3.54
C TYR A 62 -21.31 2.72 -4.63
N LEU A 63 -20.21 3.49 -4.68
CA LEU A 63 -20.01 4.51 -5.73
C LEU A 63 -20.00 3.90 -7.13
N ASP A 64 -19.29 2.76 -7.28
CA ASP A 64 -19.22 2.03 -8.53
C ASP A 64 -20.62 1.56 -8.99
N SER A 65 -21.44 1.07 -8.04
CA SER A 65 -22.80 0.60 -8.32
C SER A 65 -23.79 1.74 -8.56
N PHE A 66 -23.64 2.85 -7.82
CA PHE A 66 -24.49 4.03 -7.95
C PHE A 66 -24.32 4.70 -9.31
N GLN A 67 -23.11 4.71 -9.86
CA GLN A 67 -22.85 5.13 -11.24
C GLN A 67 -23.69 4.33 -12.24
N ALA A 68 -23.66 2.99 -12.13
CA ALA A 68 -24.42 2.13 -13.01
C ALA A 68 -25.94 2.39 -12.88
N TYR A 69 -26.42 2.57 -11.65
CA TYR A 69 -27.80 2.98 -11.38
C TYR A 69 -28.16 4.32 -12.03
N ARG A 70 -27.35 5.37 -11.82
CA ARG A 70 -27.62 6.71 -12.35
C ARG A 70 -27.61 6.73 -13.89
N ASN A 71 -26.71 5.97 -14.52
CA ASN A 71 -26.63 5.86 -15.97
C ASN A 71 -27.79 5.08 -16.58
N LYS A 72 -28.25 4.01 -15.91
CA LYS A 72 -29.46 3.28 -16.33
C LYS A 72 -30.71 4.16 -16.33
N ASN A 73 -30.76 5.17 -15.45
CA ASN A 73 -31.83 6.16 -15.39
C ASN A 73 -31.60 7.39 -16.30
N GLY A 74 -30.59 7.34 -17.18
CA GLY A 74 -30.31 8.42 -18.15
C GLY A 74 -29.76 9.70 -17.54
N LYS A 75 -29.29 9.66 -16.28
CA LYS A 75 -28.84 10.86 -15.55
C LYS A 75 -27.35 11.16 -15.64
N GLY A 76 -26.57 10.23 -16.20
CA GLY A 76 -25.14 10.39 -16.43
C GLY A 76 -24.29 10.45 -15.14
N ALA A 77 -23.21 9.70 -15.13
CA ALA A 77 -22.24 9.62 -14.05
C ALA A 77 -20.98 8.92 -14.54
N VAL A 78 -19.86 9.36 -14.00
CA VAL A 78 -18.55 8.74 -14.18
C VAL A 78 -18.00 8.36 -12.82
N THR A 79 -17.48 7.14 -12.70
CA THR A 79 -16.68 6.74 -11.52
C THR A 79 -15.25 6.49 -11.93
N ILE A 80 -14.31 7.00 -11.14
CA ILE A 80 -12.88 6.78 -11.32
C ILE A 80 -12.36 6.00 -10.13
N ASN A 81 -11.80 4.81 -10.36
CA ASN A 81 -11.12 4.00 -9.35
C ASN A 81 -9.64 4.39 -9.32
N TRP A 82 -9.27 5.22 -8.35
CA TRP A 82 -7.90 5.74 -8.21
C TRP A 82 -6.97 4.78 -7.45
N PRO A 83 -5.67 4.72 -7.80
CA PRO A 83 -4.62 4.19 -6.94
C PRO A 83 -4.26 5.21 -5.84
N ALA A 84 -3.22 4.90 -5.05
CA ALA A 84 -2.61 5.88 -4.15
C ALA A 84 -2.02 7.07 -4.94
N TRP A 85 -1.96 8.25 -4.31
CA TRP A 85 -1.39 9.47 -4.88
C TRP A 85 -0.10 9.81 -4.14
N LYS A 86 0.94 10.25 -4.87
CA LYS A 86 2.29 10.46 -4.31
C LYS A 86 2.43 11.71 -3.46
N GLU A 87 1.70 12.76 -3.77
CA GLU A 87 1.99 14.11 -3.21
C GLU A 87 0.92 14.62 -2.25
N VAL A 88 -0.33 14.13 -2.36
CA VAL A 88 -1.48 14.61 -1.59
C VAL A 88 -2.49 13.50 -1.28
N GLY A 89 -3.37 13.78 -0.32
CA GLY A 89 -4.51 12.92 0.01
C GLY A 89 -4.14 11.79 0.98
N MET A 90 -5.07 10.84 1.16
CA MET A 90 -4.99 9.84 2.22
C MET A 90 -3.65 9.09 2.28
N ALA A 91 -3.06 8.76 1.13
CA ALA A 91 -1.81 8.01 1.14
C ALA A 91 -0.66 8.80 1.79
N VAL A 92 -0.57 10.11 1.51
CA VAL A 92 0.40 10.99 2.15
C VAL A 92 -0.02 11.32 3.59
N ASP A 93 -1.30 11.60 3.83
CA ASP A 93 -1.83 11.95 5.16
C ASP A 93 -1.66 10.82 6.19
N TYR A 94 -1.73 9.56 5.73
CA TYR A 94 -1.47 8.37 6.54
C TYR A 94 -0.02 7.87 6.47
N GLY A 95 0.89 8.63 5.84
CA GLY A 95 2.31 8.31 5.78
C GLY A 95 2.64 7.02 5.03
N LEU A 96 1.85 6.65 4.03
CA LEU A 96 2.16 5.52 3.15
C LEU A 96 3.40 5.87 2.31
N ASP A 97 4.28 4.88 2.12
CA ASP A 97 5.47 5.00 1.28
C ASP A 97 5.11 4.97 -0.22
N VAL A 98 4.49 6.06 -0.66
CA VAL A 98 4.03 6.27 -2.05
C VAL A 98 5.17 6.59 -3.01
N ASP A 99 6.33 6.99 -2.49
CA ASP A 99 7.52 7.23 -3.30
C ASP A 99 8.08 5.91 -3.83
N ASN A 100 8.17 4.88 -2.97
CA ASN A 100 8.59 3.53 -3.36
C ASN A 100 7.46 2.65 -3.91
N ASP A 101 6.20 3.05 -3.75
CA ASP A 101 5.09 2.39 -4.43
C ASP A 101 5.09 2.76 -5.92
N SER A 102 5.63 1.85 -6.74
CA SER A 102 5.60 1.97 -8.21
C SER A 102 4.17 2.10 -8.77
N LYS A 103 3.13 1.73 -8.00
CA LYS A 103 1.73 1.81 -8.40
C LYS A 103 1.09 3.16 -8.06
N ALA A 104 1.71 3.97 -7.20
CA ALA A 104 1.21 5.27 -6.81
C ALA A 104 1.40 6.32 -7.91
N LEU A 105 0.43 7.22 -8.03
CA LEU A 105 0.28 8.16 -9.13
C LEU A 105 0.73 9.58 -8.73
N GLN A 106 1.44 10.28 -9.61
CA GLN A 106 1.72 11.71 -9.40
C GLN A 106 0.47 12.57 -9.63
N THR A 107 0.38 13.73 -8.99
CA THR A 107 -0.82 14.59 -9.06
C THR A 107 -1.07 15.09 -10.48
N ASP A 108 -0.03 15.46 -11.21
CA ASP A 108 -0.14 15.91 -12.60
C ASP A 108 -0.75 14.82 -13.52
N GLN A 109 -0.29 13.58 -13.37
CA GLN A 109 -0.83 12.41 -14.06
C GLN A 109 -2.30 12.17 -13.69
N ALA A 110 -2.66 12.33 -12.40
CA ALA A 110 -4.03 12.20 -11.94
C ALA A 110 -4.95 13.27 -12.54
N ILE A 111 -4.50 14.52 -12.59
CA ILE A 111 -5.24 15.63 -13.19
C ILE A 111 -5.42 15.41 -14.70
N ASP A 112 -4.40 14.96 -15.41
CA ASP A 112 -4.50 14.61 -16.83
C ASP A 112 -5.51 13.49 -17.09
N ILE A 113 -5.53 12.47 -16.24
CA ILE A 113 -6.51 11.39 -16.31
C ILE A 113 -7.91 11.91 -16.03
N PHE A 114 -8.08 12.78 -15.03
CA PHE A 114 -9.38 13.39 -14.74
C PHE A 114 -9.89 14.23 -15.92
N HIS A 115 -9.03 15.03 -16.55
CA HIS A 115 -9.39 15.78 -17.75
C HIS A 115 -9.82 14.85 -18.90
N LYS A 116 -9.10 13.74 -19.11
CA LYS A 116 -9.52 12.73 -20.09
C LYS A 116 -10.83 12.07 -19.69
N ALA A 117 -11.07 11.82 -18.41
CA ALA A 117 -12.26 11.16 -17.90
C ALA A 117 -13.53 11.94 -18.23
N ILE A 118 -13.54 13.24 -17.93
CA ILE A 118 -14.74 14.08 -18.07
C ILE A 118 -15.07 14.41 -19.54
N HIS A 119 -14.10 14.31 -20.46
CA HIS A 119 -14.31 14.59 -21.88
C HIS A 119 -14.59 13.34 -22.73
N ASN A 120 -14.41 12.14 -22.17
CA ASN A 120 -14.68 10.89 -22.87
C ASN A 120 -16.05 10.32 -22.49
N GLN A 121 -16.67 9.55 -23.39
CA GLN A 121 -17.96 8.88 -23.13
C GLN A 121 -17.80 7.58 -22.33
N VAL A 122 -16.85 7.53 -21.40
CA VAL A 122 -16.60 6.37 -20.56
C VAL A 122 -17.27 6.54 -19.20
N ASN A 123 -18.03 5.53 -18.80
CA ASN A 123 -18.83 5.59 -17.58
C ASN A 123 -18.04 5.17 -16.32
N ARG A 124 -16.99 4.37 -16.50
CA ARG A 124 -16.12 3.91 -15.43
C ARG A 124 -14.69 3.83 -15.92
N ILE A 125 -13.77 4.33 -15.11
CA ILE A 125 -12.35 4.36 -15.40
C ILE A 125 -11.62 3.71 -14.25
N ILE A 126 -10.75 2.76 -14.57
CA ILE A 126 -9.89 2.08 -13.61
C ILE A 126 -8.47 2.53 -13.94
N VAL A 127 -7.84 3.21 -12.99
CA VAL A 127 -6.49 3.75 -13.17
C VAL A 127 -5.52 2.74 -12.58
N VAL A 128 -4.69 2.16 -13.43
CA VAL A 128 -3.68 1.16 -13.07
C VAL A 128 -2.35 1.55 -13.70
N ASN A 129 -1.23 1.23 -13.04
CA ASN A 129 0.07 1.40 -13.67
C ASN A 129 0.36 0.18 -14.57
N ALA A 130 1.05 0.35 -15.70
CA ALA A 130 1.38 -0.75 -16.61
C ALA A 130 2.20 -1.87 -15.93
N LEU A 131 2.98 -1.52 -14.89
CA LEU A 131 3.71 -2.47 -14.05
C LEU A 131 2.79 -3.39 -13.21
N ASP A 132 1.51 -3.02 -12.99
CA ASP A 132 0.52 -3.91 -12.35
C ASP A 132 0.13 -5.11 -13.22
N SER A 133 0.48 -5.10 -14.52
CA SER A 133 0.19 -6.20 -15.44
C SER A 133 1.25 -7.31 -15.42
N LYS A 134 2.44 -7.04 -14.87
CA LYS A 134 3.51 -8.03 -14.65
C LYS A 134 3.69 -8.23 -13.16
N GLY A 135 2.83 -9.07 -12.59
CA GLY A 135 2.92 -9.47 -11.19
C GLY A 135 4.25 -10.17 -10.88
N GLU A 136 5.14 -9.52 -10.14
CA GLU A 136 6.21 -10.21 -9.41
C GLU A 136 5.64 -11.03 -8.23
N ASN A 137 4.38 -10.81 -7.85
CA ASN A 137 3.58 -11.68 -6.98
C ASN A 137 2.20 -11.93 -7.62
N GLN A 138 1.86 -13.19 -7.89
CA GLN A 138 0.60 -13.61 -8.54
C GLN A 138 -0.67 -13.31 -7.73
N GLU A 139 -0.56 -12.94 -6.45
CA GLU A 139 -1.71 -12.70 -5.56
C GLU A 139 -2.32 -11.29 -5.67
N GLU A 140 -1.62 -10.33 -6.32
CA GLU A 140 -2.08 -8.93 -6.47
C GLU A 140 -2.31 -8.51 -7.94
N SER A 141 -2.13 -9.41 -8.90
CA SER A 141 -2.26 -9.07 -10.32
C SER A 141 -3.74 -8.99 -10.75
N ILE A 142 -4.11 -7.91 -11.43
CA ILE A 142 -5.42 -7.81 -12.10
C ILE A 142 -5.40 -8.73 -13.32
N ASN A 143 -6.27 -9.74 -13.34
CA ASN A 143 -6.47 -10.59 -14.51
C ASN A 143 -7.18 -9.80 -15.61
N LEU A 144 -6.41 -9.14 -16.46
CA LEU A 144 -6.91 -8.40 -17.61
C LEU A 144 -7.30 -9.36 -18.75
N ALA A 145 -8.30 -8.95 -19.54
CA ALA A 145 -8.64 -9.66 -20.76
C ALA A 145 -7.44 -9.69 -21.72
N ASN A 146 -7.29 -10.78 -22.48
CA ASN A 146 -6.18 -10.98 -23.41
C ASN A 146 -5.98 -9.80 -24.39
N GLU A 147 -7.07 -9.18 -24.84
CA GLU A 147 -7.04 -8.01 -25.72
C GLU A 147 -6.39 -6.78 -25.09
N ILE A 148 -6.56 -6.59 -23.78
CA ILE A 148 -5.97 -5.48 -23.03
C ILE A 148 -4.49 -5.77 -22.80
N ASN A 149 -4.15 -7.00 -22.38
CA ASN A 149 -2.77 -7.44 -22.22
C ASN A 149 -1.96 -7.25 -23.51
N ALA A 150 -2.53 -7.63 -24.67
CA ALA A 150 -1.88 -7.43 -25.97
C ALA A 150 -1.63 -5.95 -26.29
N LYS A 151 -2.58 -5.06 -25.96
CA LYS A 151 -2.41 -3.62 -26.15
C LYS A 151 -1.33 -3.02 -25.25
N ILE A 152 -1.23 -3.47 -23.99
CA ILE A 152 -0.19 -3.03 -23.05
C ILE A 152 1.20 -3.42 -23.58
N ILE A 153 1.40 -4.68 -23.96
CA ILE A 153 2.67 -5.18 -24.51
C ILE A 153 3.11 -4.39 -25.76
N ASN A 154 2.16 -4.08 -26.64
CA ASN A 154 2.44 -3.31 -27.86
C ASN A 154 2.76 -1.83 -27.56
N ALA A 155 2.19 -1.25 -26.50
CA ALA A 155 2.47 0.13 -26.08
C ALA A 155 3.83 0.27 -25.38
N GLU A 156 4.24 -0.74 -24.60
CA GLU A 156 5.54 -0.78 -23.90
C GLU A 156 6.73 -0.90 -24.86
N SER A 157 6.55 -1.52 -26.02
CA SER A 157 7.61 -1.72 -27.02
C SER A 157 8.09 -0.42 -27.71
N GLY A 158 7.49 0.72 -27.39
CA GLY A 158 7.81 2.05 -27.95
C GLY A 158 8.32 3.08 -26.94
N TYR A 159 8.50 2.73 -25.66
CA TYR A 159 8.93 3.65 -24.60
C TYR A 159 10.17 3.12 -23.87
N ASP A 160 11.32 3.74 -24.12
CA ASP A 160 12.57 3.55 -23.38
C ASP A 160 12.47 4.33 -22.06
N TYR A 161 12.21 3.64 -20.94
CA TYR A 161 12.19 4.25 -19.61
C TYR A 161 13.58 4.14 -18.97
N GLY A 162 14.20 5.29 -18.79
CA GLY A 162 15.45 5.45 -18.06
C GLY A 162 15.35 5.01 -16.61
N ASP A 163 16.38 4.30 -16.21
CA ASP A 163 16.80 3.84 -14.88
C ASP A 163 16.57 4.85 -13.73
N THR A 164 15.87 4.42 -12.66
CA THR A 164 15.87 5.09 -11.35
C THR A 164 16.14 4.09 -10.21
N ASN A 165 17.40 3.72 -10.06
CA ASN A 165 18.21 3.49 -8.85
C ASN A 165 17.55 2.99 -7.53
N ALA A 166 17.68 1.69 -7.28
CA ALA A 166 17.58 1.01 -5.99
C ALA A 166 18.77 1.26 -5.02
N ASN A 167 19.56 2.31 -5.23
CA ASN A 167 20.90 2.47 -4.64
C ASN A 167 21.00 3.42 -3.44
N ASP A 168 19.97 4.19 -3.09
CA ASP A 168 20.15 5.33 -2.16
C ASP A 168 20.12 4.95 -0.66
N TYR A 169 19.58 3.78 -0.29
CA TYR A 169 19.52 3.31 1.10
C TYR A 169 20.70 2.42 1.53
N GLN A 170 21.67 2.17 0.65
CA GLN A 170 22.88 1.44 1.03
C GLN A 170 23.83 2.26 1.93
N ASN A 171 23.65 3.59 1.97
CA ASN A 171 24.47 4.53 2.74
C ASN A 171 23.84 4.96 4.08
N THR A 172 23.04 4.12 4.72
CA THR A 172 22.54 4.40 6.09
C THR A 172 23.70 4.41 7.09
N LYS A 173 23.83 5.50 7.85
CA LYS A 173 24.79 5.58 8.95
C LYS A 173 24.20 4.94 10.20
N ILE A 174 24.87 3.91 10.72
CA ILE A 174 24.46 3.21 11.93
C ILE A 174 25.15 3.85 13.13
N LEU A 175 24.37 4.16 14.18
CA LEU A 175 24.84 4.80 15.41
C LEU A 175 24.65 3.87 16.62
N GLY A 176 25.44 4.06 17.68
CA GLY A 176 25.19 3.42 18.98
C GLY A 176 26.46 3.06 19.72
N ARG A 177 27.21 2.06 19.23
CA ARG A 177 28.49 1.68 19.85
C ARG A 177 29.65 2.53 19.35
N ASP A 178 30.52 2.91 20.28
CA ASP A 178 31.71 3.74 20.03
C ASP A 178 32.81 3.01 19.23
N ASP A 179 32.80 1.67 19.23
CA ASP A 179 33.73 0.85 18.45
C ASP A 179 33.32 0.69 16.97
N GLY A 180 32.07 1.06 16.62
CA GLY A 180 31.52 0.93 15.27
C GLY A 180 31.34 -0.52 14.79
N ILE A 181 31.45 -1.50 15.68
CA ILE A 181 31.33 -2.92 15.34
C ILE A 181 29.89 -3.35 15.60
N TYR A 182 29.19 -3.85 14.57
CA TYR A 182 27.81 -4.33 14.64
C TYR A 182 27.71 -5.73 14.03
N SER A 183 26.76 -6.56 14.49
CA SER A 183 26.54 -7.87 13.85
C SER A 183 25.90 -7.72 12.48
N ASP A 184 26.05 -8.73 11.62
CA ASP A 184 25.40 -8.73 10.29
C ASP A 184 23.87 -8.59 10.39
N THR A 185 23.29 -9.18 11.43
CA THR A 185 21.86 -9.05 11.77
C THR A 185 21.52 -7.63 12.19
N GLU A 186 22.31 -6.98 13.03
CA GLU A 186 22.10 -5.59 13.43
C GLU A 186 22.24 -4.62 12.24
N ILE A 187 23.22 -4.85 11.36
CA ILE A 187 23.41 -4.03 10.14
C ILE A 187 22.20 -4.17 9.22
N SER A 188 21.75 -5.39 8.98
CA SER A 188 20.62 -5.66 8.11
C SER A 188 19.30 -5.15 8.70
N MET A 189 19.12 -5.26 10.01
CA MET A 189 17.99 -4.69 10.74
C MET A 189 18.02 -3.15 10.72
N ALA A 190 19.19 -2.53 10.89
CA ALA A 190 19.34 -1.08 10.81
C ALA A 190 19.00 -0.55 9.42
N LYS A 191 19.42 -1.25 8.36
CA LYS A 191 19.02 -0.94 6.98
C LYS A 191 17.52 -1.10 6.77
N ALA A 192 16.92 -2.17 7.31
CA ALA A 192 15.47 -2.36 7.25
C ALA A 192 14.71 -1.25 8.00
N TRP A 193 15.17 -0.85 9.19
CA TRP A 193 14.62 0.27 9.95
C TRP A 193 14.72 1.58 9.17
N ALA A 194 15.90 1.89 8.66
CA ALA A 194 16.14 3.11 7.89
C ALA A 194 15.29 3.15 6.61
N TYR A 195 15.11 2.00 5.97
CA TYR A 195 14.23 1.86 4.81
C TYR A 195 12.77 2.15 5.17
N VAL A 196 12.21 1.46 6.16
CA VAL A 196 10.77 1.61 6.49
C VAL A 196 10.43 2.90 7.23
N LEU A 197 11.38 3.52 7.92
CA LEU A 197 11.20 4.80 8.62
C LEU A 197 11.72 6.00 7.82
N GLY A 198 12.31 5.78 6.64
CA GLY A 198 12.88 6.86 5.81
C GLY A 198 14.06 7.61 6.44
N LEU A 199 14.84 6.96 7.31
CA LEU A 199 15.91 7.60 8.09
C LEU A 199 17.28 7.46 7.42
N LYS A 200 18.06 8.55 7.38
CA LYS A 200 19.46 8.53 6.88
C LYS A 200 20.45 8.02 7.92
N GLU A 201 20.14 8.19 9.20
CA GLU A 201 20.92 7.69 10.32
C GLU A 201 19.98 6.98 11.30
N VAL A 202 20.39 5.83 11.84
CA VAL A 202 19.59 5.09 12.83
C VAL A 202 20.48 4.57 13.95
N SER A 203 20.03 4.72 15.20
CA SER A 203 20.72 4.12 16.34
C SER A 203 20.18 2.73 16.64
N ILE A 204 21.09 1.78 16.93
CA ILE A 204 20.69 0.42 17.33
C ILE A 204 19.91 0.38 18.65
N TYR A 205 19.99 1.44 19.45
CA TYR A 205 19.31 1.59 20.74
C TYR A 205 18.00 2.37 20.65
N SER A 206 17.70 3.00 19.52
CA SER A 206 16.47 3.75 19.36
C SER A 206 15.27 2.81 19.26
N SER A 207 14.26 3.07 20.06
CA SER A 207 12.97 2.39 19.96
C SER A 207 12.32 2.72 18.63
N PHE A 208 11.84 1.70 17.91
CA PHE A 208 11.10 1.84 16.66
C PHE A 208 9.92 2.81 16.78
N PHE A 209 9.19 2.76 17.90
CA PHE A 209 8.02 3.60 18.13
C PHE A 209 8.40 5.05 18.47
N GLU A 210 9.55 5.27 19.10
CA GLU A 210 10.04 6.62 19.38
C GLU A 210 10.58 7.31 18.13
N LEU A 211 11.02 6.53 17.13
CA LEU A 211 11.42 7.01 15.81
C LEU A 211 10.24 7.31 14.88
N GLY A 212 9.00 7.25 15.39
CA GLY A 212 7.78 7.48 14.60
C GLY A 212 7.20 6.23 13.94
N GLY A 213 7.73 5.04 14.26
CA GLY A 213 7.15 3.77 13.83
C GLY A 213 5.78 3.53 14.49
N ASP A 214 4.80 3.09 13.71
CA ASP A 214 3.48 2.71 14.20
C ASP A 214 3.15 1.25 13.84
N SER A 215 1.90 0.83 14.09
CA SER A 215 1.46 -0.53 13.82
C SER A 215 1.42 -0.89 12.34
N LEU A 216 1.31 0.09 11.43
CA LEU A 216 1.32 -0.11 9.98
C LEU A 216 2.76 -0.24 9.47
N ILE A 217 3.67 0.64 9.90
CA ILE A 217 5.09 0.56 9.55
C ILE A 217 5.71 -0.72 10.14
N ALA A 218 5.27 -1.15 11.32
CA ALA A 218 5.65 -2.42 11.94
C ALA A 218 5.31 -3.64 11.06
N ILE A 219 4.19 -3.60 10.33
CA ILE A 219 3.79 -4.66 9.40
C ILE A 219 4.72 -4.67 8.18
N HIS A 220 5.07 -3.50 7.63
CA HIS A 220 6.00 -3.41 6.51
C HIS A 220 7.40 -3.88 6.88
N LEU A 221 7.84 -3.48 8.07
CA LEU A 221 9.10 -3.92 8.64
C LEU A 221 9.16 -5.43 8.82
N LYS A 222 8.09 -6.03 9.34
CA LYS A 222 7.96 -7.49 9.45
C LYS A 222 8.12 -8.19 8.09
N LEU A 223 7.53 -7.65 7.03
CA LEU A 223 7.66 -8.22 5.67
C LEU A 223 9.12 -8.13 5.18
N HIS A 224 9.81 -7.02 5.44
CA HIS A 224 11.23 -6.88 5.13
C HIS A 224 12.11 -7.85 5.91
N ILE A 225 11.87 -8.02 7.22
CA ILE A 225 12.59 -8.99 8.05
C ILE A 225 12.36 -10.41 7.55
N LYS A 226 11.13 -10.77 7.19
CA LYS A 226 10.80 -12.07 6.60
C LYS A 226 11.54 -12.30 5.29
N LYS A 227 11.69 -11.28 4.45
CA LYS A 227 12.44 -11.37 3.19
C LYS A 227 13.95 -11.55 3.42
N ILE A 228 14.53 -10.84 4.39
CA ILE A 228 15.99 -10.82 4.63
C ILE A 228 16.44 -12.06 5.42
N PHE A 229 15.69 -12.44 6.45
CA PHE A 229 16.09 -13.46 7.41
C PHE A 229 15.28 -14.75 7.32
N ASN A 230 14.26 -14.81 6.46
CA ASN A 230 13.29 -15.91 6.38
C ASN A 230 12.59 -16.23 7.71
N LYS A 231 12.40 -15.20 8.57
CA LYS A 231 11.77 -15.33 9.89
C LYS A 231 10.49 -14.50 10.00
N ASP A 232 9.49 -15.07 10.66
CA ASP A 232 8.21 -14.42 10.88
C ASP A 232 8.16 -13.84 12.31
N ILE A 233 8.43 -12.54 12.45
CA ILE A 233 8.36 -11.85 13.74
C ILE A 233 6.92 -11.38 13.98
N THR A 234 6.39 -11.56 15.19
CA THR A 234 5.05 -11.07 15.54
C THR A 234 5.09 -9.59 15.93
N LEU A 235 3.97 -8.87 15.73
CA LEU A 235 3.86 -7.48 16.20
C LEU A 235 4.06 -7.39 17.72
N GLN A 236 3.61 -8.40 18.46
CA GLN A 236 3.84 -8.50 19.91
C GLN A 236 5.34 -8.59 20.26
N CYS A 237 6.13 -9.33 19.47
CA CYS A 237 7.59 -9.41 19.66
C CYS A 237 8.27 -8.05 19.44
N LEU A 238 7.87 -7.30 18.41
CA LEU A 238 8.37 -5.95 18.15
C LEU A 238 8.00 -4.96 19.27
N ILE A 239 6.79 -5.05 19.82
CA ILE A 239 6.36 -4.19 20.94
C ILE A 239 7.17 -4.49 22.21
N GLN A 240 7.48 -5.77 22.46
CA GLN A 240 8.24 -6.19 23.64
C GLN A 240 9.75 -5.92 23.51
N ASN A 241 10.24 -5.77 22.28
CA ASN A 241 11.65 -5.61 21.94
C ASN A 241 11.78 -4.52 20.88
N PRO A 242 11.54 -3.24 21.22
CA PRO A 242 11.37 -2.19 20.23
C PRO A 242 12.68 -1.70 19.61
N THR A 243 13.84 -2.17 20.07
CA THR A 243 15.15 -1.74 19.54
C THR A 243 15.77 -2.75 18.58
N ILE A 244 16.65 -2.28 17.69
CA ILE A 244 17.39 -3.13 16.73
C ILE A 244 18.23 -4.17 17.46
N THR A 245 18.93 -3.79 18.52
CA THR A 245 19.77 -4.72 19.30
C THR A 245 18.96 -5.83 19.97
N GLU A 246 17.76 -5.53 20.49
CA GLU A 246 16.92 -6.54 21.13
C GLU A 246 16.36 -7.54 20.12
N LEU A 247 15.89 -7.07 18.96
CA LEU A 247 15.37 -7.95 17.91
C LEU A 247 16.47 -8.75 17.23
N ALA A 248 17.64 -8.17 17.00
CA ALA A 248 18.77 -8.89 16.44
C ALA A 248 19.15 -10.08 17.33
N LYS A 249 19.16 -9.91 18.66
CA LYS A 249 19.39 -11.03 19.60
C LYS A 249 18.35 -12.14 19.49
N ILE A 250 17.09 -11.81 19.25
CA ILE A 250 16.02 -12.81 19.09
C ILE A 250 16.20 -13.58 17.77
N ILE A 251 16.49 -12.86 16.70
CA ILE A 251 16.77 -13.44 15.38
C ILE A 251 18.00 -14.35 15.47
N ASP A 252 19.08 -13.92 16.13
CA ASP A 252 20.31 -14.70 16.24
C ASP A 252 20.15 -15.92 17.16
N LYS A 253 19.38 -15.81 18.24
CA LYS A 253 19.13 -16.92 19.17
C LYS A 253 18.30 -18.06 18.55
N ASP A 254 17.34 -17.74 17.70
CA ASP A 254 16.61 -18.76 16.93
C ASP A 254 17.47 -19.39 15.83
N ASN A 255 18.54 -18.74 15.36
CA ASN A 255 19.49 -19.39 14.42
C ASN A 255 20.31 -20.47 15.14
N MET A 256 20.67 -20.26 16.41
CA MET A 256 21.38 -21.26 17.21
C MET A 256 20.55 -22.52 17.53
N GLN A 257 19.21 -22.43 17.61
CA GLN A 257 18.35 -23.62 17.79
C GLN A 257 18.22 -24.49 16.53
N ILE A 258 18.55 -23.96 15.36
CA ILE A 258 18.55 -24.72 14.10
C ILE A 258 19.87 -25.50 13.98
N ASP A 259 20.99 -24.94 14.41
CA ASP A 259 22.30 -25.62 14.35
C ASP A 259 22.45 -26.76 15.38
N GLU A 260 21.90 -26.65 16.59
CA GLU A 260 22.00 -27.74 17.60
C GLU A 260 21.20 -29.01 17.24
N LYS A 261 20.22 -28.92 16.32
CA LYS A 261 19.41 -30.08 15.91
C LYS A 261 20.06 -30.96 14.83
N TYR A 262 21.17 -30.52 14.25
CA TYR A 262 21.89 -31.25 13.20
C TYR A 262 23.12 -32.02 13.69
N GLU A 263 23.45 -32.00 14.99
CA GLU A 263 24.57 -32.79 15.54
C GLU A 263 24.18 -34.16 16.15
N GLU A 264 22.89 -34.51 16.27
CA GLU A 264 22.49 -35.77 16.94
C GLU A 264 22.21 -36.98 16.02
N TYR A 265 22.58 -36.92 14.73
CA TYR A 265 22.53 -38.10 13.85
C TYR A 265 23.79 -38.27 13.00
N GLU A 266 24.95 -38.36 13.64
CA GLU A 266 26.05 -39.21 13.17
C GLU A 266 26.64 -39.98 14.35
N PHE A 267 26.17 -41.23 14.54
CA PHE A 267 26.92 -42.48 14.75
C PHE A 267 26.01 -43.58 15.35
#